data_AF-A0AAW4DNM0-F1
#
_entry.id   AF-A0AAW4DNM0-F1
#
_cell.length_a   1.000
_cell.length_b   1.000
_cell.length_c   1.000
_cell.angle_alpha   90.00
_cell.angle_beta   90.00
_cell.angle_gamma   90.00
#
_symmetry.space_group_name_H-M   'P 1'
#
loop_
_entity.id
_entity.type
_entity.pdbx_description
1 polymer ?
#
loop_
_entity_poly.entity_id
_entity_poly.type
_entity_poly.pdbx_seq_one_letter_code
_entity_poly.pdbx_strand_id
1 'polypeptide(L)'
;MLKGKKMLLTFVASAALVGGVFAISQSKVDAKSYSKAVTKIAGNGNYAIYHNVSKKGPSGAFSNTKYFKHGQIQSKKYVSTKKGNFWYIIVDGRNVGWVSQNFFARNQISVAQDVSLVHNSNYSFPTRDAINYATDGQGTAINPDRVNVSHSSVSSSRAGTTKVDYSYGKAKASVNVTVRSDTNEGITSAGASVKSGPKAVHTWNGGSKGSSRNWNQAHGYRSETSSNSYSGNGMTLRTRLFQPRFVSLGYGQAANAMGQVGVIPEGITVNDGIFTASMYTSSSDSRGHLVSYNLNAIKSKYAAQNLTTMGWSTFRSYANNIKVSPYIKLGHGQSLGSSSSYIYVLANNNKTANSTASEEIMQVRKSDMKINKIWTVKTWNGSSAYPRYFHNATFVGDNTMYALFHNGGRHQYEYWKLTRNGDTWTPEEIGATQSNFVTGSPVQGFAYDSNHNQFYIGFNDYIFRVAANGTYKGSHHFNTRREIEGLSVSGSTLYTELAQRAELMTTSTK
;
A
#
# COMPACT_ATOMS: atom_id res chain seq x y z
N MET A 1 7.82 -79.93 77.58
CA MET A 1 6.41 -80.33 77.31
C MET A 1 6.10 -80.11 75.83
N LEU A 2 5.89 -81.23 75.13
CA LEU A 2 4.98 -81.50 74.00
C LEU A 2 4.81 -80.52 72.81
N LYS A 3 5.08 -81.11 71.63
CA LYS A 3 4.39 -81.01 70.30
C LYS A 3 4.66 -79.72 69.49
N GLY A 4 4.96 -79.75 68.19
CA GLY A 4 5.08 -80.82 67.20
C GLY A 4 5.03 -80.26 65.76
N LYS A 5 5.82 -80.89 64.86
CA LYS A 5 5.68 -81.05 63.39
C LYS A 5 5.70 -79.86 62.39
N LYS A 6 6.80 -79.87 61.61
CA LYS A 6 6.97 -79.92 60.13
C LYS A 6 6.53 -78.78 59.19
N MET A 7 7.55 -78.24 58.49
CA MET A 7 7.72 -77.94 57.05
C MET A 7 6.53 -77.49 56.19
N LEU A 8 6.74 -76.38 55.44
CA LEU A 8 6.75 -76.42 53.97
C LEU A 8 7.48 -75.20 53.37
N LEU A 9 8.36 -75.44 52.39
CA LEU A 9 8.91 -74.42 51.48
C LEU A 9 7.81 -73.85 50.59
N THR A 10 7.84 -72.55 50.30
CA THR A 10 7.54 -72.04 48.94
C THR A 10 8.23 -70.69 48.70
N PHE A 11 9.11 -70.66 47.70
CA PHE A 11 9.64 -69.44 47.07
C PHE A 11 8.52 -68.83 46.23
N VAL A 12 8.15 -67.56 46.46
CA VAL A 12 7.35 -66.78 45.52
C VAL A 12 8.01 -65.41 45.34
N ALA A 13 8.53 -65.21 44.14
CA ALA A 13 9.00 -63.92 43.65
C ALA A 13 7.84 -62.91 43.61
N SER A 14 8.04 -61.74 44.20
CA SER A 14 7.15 -60.59 44.02
C SER A 14 7.93 -59.45 43.38
N ALA A 15 7.57 -59.21 42.12
CA ALA A 15 8.15 -58.23 41.23
C ALA A 15 8.01 -56.81 41.76
N ALA A 16 9.11 -56.05 41.66
CA ALA A 16 9.09 -54.60 41.80
C ALA A 16 8.22 -53.99 40.70
N LEU A 17 7.10 -53.39 41.08
CA LEU A 17 6.31 -52.50 40.26
C LEU A 17 7.14 -51.25 39.92
N VAL A 18 7.85 -51.30 38.80
CA VAL A 18 8.37 -50.11 38.13
C VAL A 18 7.16 -49.37 37.56
N GLY A 19 6.69 -48.38 38.30
CA GLY A 19 5.70 -47.41 37.83
C GLY A 19 6.25 -46.69 36.61
N GLY A 20 5.86 -47.15 35.43
CA GLY A 20 6.12 -46.48 34.16
C GLY A 20 5.43 -45.13 34.15
N VAL A 21 6.18 -44.08 34.53
CA VAL A 21 5.86 -42.71 34.13
C VAL A 21 5.93 -42.70 32.62
N PHE A 22 4.77 -42.75 31.95
CA PHE A 22 4.65 -42.40 30.54
C PHE A 22 4.99 -40.92 30.41
N ALA A 23 6.30 -40.63 30.36
CA ALA A 23 6.79 -39.39 29.81
C ALA A 23 6.39 -39.40 28.33
N ILE A 24 5.26 -38.76 28.01
CA ILE A 24 4.94 -38.39 26.64
C ILE A 24 5.99 -37.36 26.23
N SER A 25 7.15 -37.86 25.79
CA SER A 25 8.13 -37.03 25.11
C SER A 25 7.46 -36.57 23.81
N GLN A 26 6.92 -35.36 23.85
CA GLN A 26 6.64 -34.64 22.62
C GLN A 26 8.00 -34.42 21.97
N SER A 27 8.36 -35.32 21.05
CA SER A 27 9.53 -35.16 20.19
C SER A 27 9.35 -33.86 19.42
N LYS A 28 9.95 -32.79 19.97
CA LYS A 28 10.04 -31.49 19.31
C LYS A 28 10.77 -31.72 17.99
N VAL A 29 10.21 -31.19 16.92
CA VAL A 29 10.84 -31.20 15.60
C VAL A 29 11.52 -29.87 15.45
N ASP A 30 12.80 -29.87 15.14
CA ASP A 30 13.52 -28.64 14.87
C ASP A 30 12.96 -28.00 13.61
N ALA A 31 12.45 -26.77 13.77
CA ALA A 31 11.94 -26.00 12.66
C ALA A 31 13.12 -25.54 11.79
N LYS A 32 13.00 -25.74 10.47
CA LYS A 32 13.88 -25.06 9.52
C LYS A 32 13.68 -23.57 9.69
N SER A 33 14.77 -22.85 9.96
CA SER A 33 14.75 -21.42 10.22
C SER A 33 15.46 -20.66 9.11
N TYR A 34 14.89 -19.53 8.70
CA TYR A 34 15.48 -18.62 7.74
C TYR A 34 16.10 -17.43 8.48
N SER A 35 17.29 -17.00 8.06
CA SER A 35 17.95 -15.81 8.63
C SER A 35 17.12 -14.54 8.40
N LYS A 36 16.52 -14.42 7.21
CA LYS A 36 15.57 -13.37 6.83
C LYS A 36 14.19 -13.96 6.56
N ALA A 37 13.15 -13.22 6.92
CA ALA A 37 11.78 -13.66 6.73
C ALA A 37 11.39 -13.61 5.26
N VAL A 38 10.78 -14.69 4.78
CA VAL A 38 10.18 -14.73 3.45
C VAL A 38 8.77 -14.17 3.49
N THR A 39 8.39 -13.41 2.47
CA THR A 39 7.03 -12.88 2.31
C THR A 39 6.10 -13.97 1.82
N LYS A 40 4.92 -14.09 2.43
CA LYS A 40 3.90 -15.08 2.08
C LYS A 40 2.64 -14.38 1.59
N ILE A 41 1.97 -14.96 0.59
CA ILE A 41 0.68 -14.47 0.11
C ILE A 41 -0.43 -15.40 0.59
N ALA A 42 -1.45 -14.86 1.25
CA ALA A 42 -2.62 -15.62 1.65
C ALA A 42 -3.42 -16.10 0.42
N GLY A 43 -3.91 -17.34 0.49
CA GLY A 43 -4.94 -17.85 -0.39
C GLY A 43 -6.34 -17.49 0.13
N ASN A 44 -7.37 -18.09 -0.48
CA ASN A 44 -8.76 -17.76 -0.16
C ASN A 44 -9.31 -18.54 1.05
N GLY A 45 -8.62 -19.61 1.49
CA GLY A 45 -9.10 -20.48 2.56
C GLY A 45 -8.85 -19.93 3.97
N ASN A 46 -9.74 -20.30 4.90
CA ASN A 46 -9.62 -19.97 6.32
C ASN A 46 -9.10 -21.20 7.08
N TYR A 47 -8.03 -21.04 7.84
CA TYR A 47 -7.35 -22.11 8.55
C TYR A 47 -7.18 -21.76 10.02
N ALA A 48 -7.16 -22.78 10.88
CA ALA A 48 -6.82 -22.61 12.28
C ALA A 48 -5.34 -22.20 12.45
N ILE A 49 -5.09 -21.40 13.49
CA ILE A 49 -3.76 -21.00 13.93
C ILE A 49 -3.48 -21.68 15.26
N TYR A 50 -2.30 -22.29 15.37
CA TYR A 50 -1.92 -23.17 16.46
C TYR A 50 -0.74 -22.62 17.24
N HIS A 51 -0.72 -22.86 18.55
CA HIS A 51 0.43 -22.55 19.40
C HIS A 51 1.64 -23.43 19.06
N ASN A 52 1.40 -24.72 18.81
CA ASN A 52 2.46 -25.72 18.73
C ASN A 52 2.30 -26.63 17.50
N VAL A 53 3.44 -27.10 16.98
CA VAL A 53 3.51 -28.12 15.93
C VAL A 53 4.57 -29.14 16.31
N SER A 54 4.23 -30.43 16.21
CA SER A 54 5.14 -31.56 16.43
C SER A 54 5.15 -32.50 15.21
N LYS A 55 5.98 -33.54 15.24
CA LYS A 55 6.01 -34.62 14.23
C LYS A 55 4.61 -35.21 13.96
N LYS A 56 3.75 -35.28 14.99
CA LYS A 56 2.38 -35.82 14.94
C LYS A 56 1.36 -34.82 14.36
N GLY A 57 1.72 -33.55 14.22
CA GLY A 57 0.87 -32.47 13.70
C GLY A 57 0.70 -31.30 14.68
N PRO A 58 -0.19 -30.35 14.33
CA PRO A 58 -0.44 -29.15 15.13
C PRO A 58 -1.31 -29.42 16.36
N SER A 59 -1.20 -28.57 17.39
CA SER A 59 -2.01 -28.63 18.61
C SER A 59 -2.21 -27.24 19.23
N GLY A 60 -3.27 -27.09 20.04
CA GLY A 60 -3.62 -25.82 20.69
C GLY A 60 -4.07 -24.77 19.68
N ALA A 61 -5.14 -25.05 18.92
CA ALA A 61 -5.77 -24.06 18.05
C ALA A 61 -6.37 -22.93 18.90
N PHE A 62 -6.10 -21.68 18.56
CA PHE A 62 -6.53 -20.53 19.37
C PHE A 62 -7.01 -19.33 18.55
N SER A 63 -6.82 -19.35 17.23
CA SER A 63 -7.28 -18.30 16.33
C SER A 63 -7.49 -18.85 14.90
N ASN A 64 -7.84 -17.96 13.97
CA ASN A 64 -8.11 -18.30 12.58
C ASN A 64 -7.47 -17.29 11.63
N THR A 65 -7.02 -17.74 10.46
CA THR A 65 -6.36 -16.89 9.46
C THR A 65 -7.25 -15.83 8.83
N LYS A 66 -8.59 -15.96 8.94
CA LYS A 66 -9.54 -14.98 8.38
C LYS A 66 -9.29 -13.54 8.86
N TYR A 67 -8.71 -13.37 10.05
CA TYR A 67 -8.41 -12.05 10.64
C TYR A 67 -7.11 -11.43 10.12
N PHE A 68 -6.30 -12.18 9.39
CA PHE A 68 -4.92 -11.80 9.05
C PHE A 68 -4.61 -11.88 7.56
N LYS A 69 -5.54 -12.40 6.75
CA LYS A 69 -5.33 -12.68 5.31
C LYS A 69 -4.98 -11.48 4.44
N HIS A 70 -5.27 -10.27 4.92
CA HIS A 70 -4.99 -9.02 4.20
C HIS A 70 -3.83 -8.22 4.81
N GLY A 71 -3.24 -8.68 5.92
CA GLY A 71 -2.05 -8.04 6.47
C GLY A 71 -0.78 -8.44 5.71
N GLN A 72 0.35 -7.88 6.10
CA GLN A 72 1.64 -8.29 5.58
C GLN A 72 2.09 -9.57 6.29
N ILE A 73 2.10 -10.69 5.54
CA ILE A 73 2.42 -12.01 6.10
C ILE A 73 3.86 -12.38 5.77
N GLN A 74 4.62 -12.73 6.80
CA GLN A 74 5.99 -13.17 6.69
C GLN A 74 6.21 -14.46 7.48
N SER A 75 7.26 -15.20 7.17
CA SER A 75 7.66 -16.36 7.98
C SER A 75 9.16 -16.55 8.02
N LYS A 76 9.65 -16.96 9.19
CA LYS A 76 11.04 -17.39 9.41
C LYS A 76 11.17 -18.86 9.76
N LYS A 77 10.07 -19.59 9.97
CA LYS A 77 10.13 -20.97 10.48
C LYS A 77 9.14 -21.89 9.77
N TYR A 78 9.59 -23.10 9.53
CA TYR A 78 8.83 -24.13 8.83
C TYR A 78 9.05 -25.51 9.47
N VAL A 79 7.99 -26.33 9.55
CA VAL A 79 8.03 -27.71 10.02
C VAL A 79 7.22 -28.62 9.09
N SER A 80 7.81 -29.75 8.69
CA SER A 80 7.09 -30.86 8.05
C SER A 80 6.63 -31.87 9.09
N THR A 81 5.39 -32.33 8.98
CA THR A 81 4.76 -33.27 9.91
C THR A 81 4.03 -34.37 9.14
N LYS A 82 3.56 -35.40 9.86
CA LYS A 82 2.66 -36.42 9.27
C LYS A 82 1.33 -35.83 8.75
N LYS A 83 0.91 -34.66 9.24
CA LYS A 83 -0.32 -33.95 8.81
C LYS A 83 -0.04 -32.86 7.77
N GLY A 84 1.13 -32.89 7.14
CA GLY A 84 1.58 -31.91 6.17
C GLY A 84 2.47 -30.83 6.77
N ASN A 85 2.57 -29.73 6.04
CA ASN A 85 3.57 -28.70 6.25
C ASN A 85 2.99 -27.46 6.94
N PHE A 86 3.73 -26.91 7.89
CA PHE A 86 3.30 -25.78 8.72
C PHE A 86 4.35 -24.68 8.75
N TRP A 87 3.88 -23.44 8.73
CA TRP A 87 4.70 -22.23 8.77
C TRP A 87 4.32 -21.40 9.99
N TYR A 88 5.31 -20.87 10.69
CA TYR A 88 5.06 -19.90 11.76
C TYR A 88 4.94 -18.52 11.14
N ILE A 89 3.73 -17.97 11.15
CA ILE A 89 3.45 -16.67 10.53
C ILE A 89 3.72 -15.51 11.49
N ILE A 90 4.18 -14.44 10.87
CA ILE A 90 4.34 -13.11 11.43
C ILE A 90 3.43 -12.22 10.59
N VAL A 91 2.57 -11.44 11.22
CA VAL A 91 1.60 -10.58 10.55
C VAL A 91 1.78 -9.16 11.06
N ASP A 92 1.97 -8.21 10.15
CA ASP A 92 2.20 -6.79 10.44
C ASP A 92 3.32 -6.60 11.48
N GLY A 93 4.37 -7.42 11.37
CA GLY A 93 5.53 -7.44 12.26
C GLY A 93 5.35 -8.22 13.57
N ARG A 94 4.14 -8.66 13.91
CA ARG A 94 3.88 -9.44 15.14
C ARG A 94 3.94 -10.94 14.90
N ASN A 95 4.62 -11.68 15.78
CA ASN A 95 4.53 -13.13 15.84
C ASN A 95 3.07 -13.57 16.12
N VAL A 96 2.55 -14.49 15.30
CA VAL A 96 1.16 -14.96 15.41
C VAL A 96 1.10 -16.42 15.85
N GLY A 97 1.58 -17.36 15.03
CA GLY A 97 1.43 -18.78 15.32
C GLY A 97 1.64 -19.67 14.11
N TRP A 98 1.46 -20.97 14.28
CA TRP A 98 1.62 -21.94 13.21
C TRP A 98 0.35 -22.08 12.38
N VAL A 99 0.50 -22.13 11.06
CA VAL A 99 -0.59 -22.36 10.11
C VAL A 99 -0.19 -23.41 9.07
N SER A 100 -1.17 -24.16 8.57
CA SER A 100 -0.96 -25.07 7.44
C SER A 100 -0.48 -24.30 6.20
N GLN A 101 0.46 -24.86 5.44
CA GLN A 101 0.92 -24.30 4.17
C GLN A 101 -0.23 -24.12 3.15
N ASN A 102 -1.34 -24.86 3.30
CA ASN A 102 -2.53 -24.72 2.46
C ASN A 102 -3.24 -23.36 2.63
N PHE A 103 -2.90 -22.60 3.68
CA PHE A 103 -3.35 -21.21 3.82
C PHE A 103 -2.80 -20.30 2.72
N PHE A 104 -1.62 -20.57 2.18
CA PHE A 104 -0.99 -19.67 1.21
C PHE A 104 -1.49 -19.93 -0.22
N ALA A 105 -1.48 -18.87 -1.03
CA ALA A 105 -1.60 -18.98 -2.48
C ALA A 105 -0.33 -19.66 -3.02
N ARG A 106 -0.42 -20.89 -3.53
CA ARG A 106 0.75 -21.69 -3.98
C ARG A 106 0.72 -21.86 -5.49
N ASN A 107 1.88 -21.74 -6.13
CA ASN A 107 2.02 -21.85 -7.58
C ASN A 107 0.97 -20.98 -8.31
N GLN A 108 0.77 -19.76 -7.84
CA GLN A 108 -0.25 -18.85 -8.37
C GLN A 108 0.40 -17.55 -8.83
N ILE A 109 -0.02 -17.07 -10.00
CA ILE A 109 0.20 -15.70 -10.46
C ILE A 109 -1.17 -15.02 -10.46
N SER A 110 -1.24 -13.81 -9.91
CA SER A 110 -2.39 -12.94 -10.02
C SER A 110 -1.96 -11.71 -10.81
N VAL A 111 -2.74 -11.37 -11.83
CA VAL A 111 -2.59 -10.16 -12.66
C VAL A 111 -3.87 -9.33 -12.59
N ALA A 112 -3.83 -8.09 -13.09
CA ALA A 112 -5.02 -7.31 -13.39
C ALA A 112 -5.99 -8.12 -14.27
N GLN A 113 -7.30 -7.92 -14.10
CA GLN A 113 -8.29 -8.63 -14.91
C GLN A 113 -8.33 -8.12 -16.35
N ASP A 114 -8.01 -6.83 -16.54
CA ASP A 114 -8.06 -6.16 -17.82
C ASP A 114 -7.08 -4.99 -17.89
N VAL A 115 -6.53 -4.74 -19.07
CA VAL A 115 -5.58 -3.65 -19.35
C VAL A 115 -5.99 -2.95 -20.64
N SER A 116 -6.36 -1.67 -20.55
CA SER A 116 -6.84 -0.88 -21.68
C SER A 116 -5.93 0.32 -21.94
N LEU A 117 -5.27 0.35 -23.09
CA LEU A 117 -4.27 1.36 -23.44
C LEU A 117 -4.85 2.42 -24.37
N VAL A 118 -4.57 3.70 -24.09
CA VAL A 118 -4.83 4.79 -25.05
C VAL A 118 -3.92 4.63 -26.26
N HIS A 119 -4.42 4.94 -27.46
CA HIS A 119 -3.58 4.94 -28.65
C HIS A 119 -2.48 6.01 -28.56
N ASN A 120 -1.22 5.61 -28.45
CA ASN A 120 -0.08 6.50 -28.32
C ASN A 120 1.19 5.84 -28.89
N SER A 121 1.76 6.42 -29.96
CA SER A 121 3.01 5.93 -30.54
C SER A 121 4.24 6.15 -29.64
N ASN A 122 4.12 6.98 -28.60
CA ASN A 122 5.21 7.34 -27.70
C ASN A 122 5.22 6.49 -26.41
N TYR A 123 4.44 5.40 -26.35
CA TYR A 123 4.35 4.55 -25.17
C TYR A 123 4.25 3.05 -25.50
N SER A 124 4.94 2.25 -24.71
CA SER A 124 4.81 0.79 -24.66
C SER A 124 4.56 0.37 -23.23
N PHE A 125 3.45 -0.32 -22.98
CA PHE A 125 3.04 -0.77 -21.65
C PHE A 125 3.96 -1.91 -21.16
N PRO A 126 4.67 -1.75 -20.03
CA PRO A 126 5.44 -2.83 -19.41
C PRO A 126 4.51 -3.88 -18.83
N THR A 127 4.48 -5.08 -19.40
CA THR A 127 3.45 -6.08 -19.06
C THR A 127 3.53 -6.57 -17.61
N ARG A 128 4.72 -6.50 -16.98
CA ARG A 128 4.89 -6.83 -15.56
C ARG A 128 4.17 -5.88 -14.62
N ASP A 129 3.78 -4.68 -15.08
CA ASP A 129 3.04 -3.72 -14.26
C ASP A 129 1.59 -4.20 -13.99
N ALA A 130 1.10 -5.17 -14.77
CA ALA A 130 -0.15 -5.88 -14.49
C ALA A 130 -0.08 -6.91 -13.34
N ILE A 131 1.12 -7.28 -12.86
CA ILE A 131 1.26 -8.33 -11.84
C ILE A 131 0.86 -7.80 -10.46
N ASN A 132 -0.13 -8.46 -9.85
CA ASN A 132 -0.44 -8.33 -8.43
C ASN A 132 0.60 -9.08 -7.59
N TYR A 133 0.77 -10.38 -7.84
CA TYR A 133 1.81 -11.20 -7.20
C TYR A 133 2.10 -12.46 -8.01
N ALA A 134 3.25 -13.07 -7.75
CA ALA A 134 3.59 -14.43 -8.15
C ALA A 134 4.08 -15.21 -6.93
N THR A 135 3.78 -16.51 -6.87
CA THR A 135 4.17 -17.37 -5.75
C THR A 135 4.74 -18.71 -6.19
N ASP A 136 5.69 -19.22 -5.39
CA ASP A 136 6.20 -20.59 -5.53
C ASP A 136 5.27 -21.64 -4.92
N GLY A 137 5.70 -22.91 -4.93
CA GLY A 137 4.93 -24.03 -4.36
C GLY A 137 4.74 -23.99 -2.84
N GLN A 138 5.42 -23.08 -2.15
CA GLN A 138 5.30 -22.83 -0.71
C GLN A 138 4.51 -21.55 -0.40
N GLY A 139 4.00 -20.88 -1.42
CA GLY A 139 3.28 -19.62 -1.32
C GLY A 139 4.16 -18.42 -0.93
N THR A 140 5.46 -18.54 -1.19
CA THR A 140 6.41 -17.43 -1.03
C THR A 140 6.27 -16.47 -2.20
N ALA A 141 6.13 -15.17 -1.92
CA ALA A 141 6.08 -14.13 -2.94
C ALA A 141 7.40 -14.07 -3.73
N ILE A 142 7.29 -13.93 -5.04
CA ILE A 142 8.40 -13.85 -5.98
C ILE A 142 8.42 -12.47 -6.61
N ASN A 143 9.62 -11.91 -6.77
CA ASN A 143 9.80 -10.62 -7.44
C ASN A 143 9.17 -10.69 -8.85
N PRO A 144 8.25 -9.77 -9.22
CA PRO A 144 7.68 -9.67 -10.56
C PRO A 144 8.70 -9.75 -11.71
N ASP A 145 9.93 -9.25 -11.51
CA ASP A 145 11.00 -9.30 -12.52
C ASP A 145 11.41 -10.73 -12.89
N ARG A 146 11.21 -11.68 -11.98
CA ARG A 146 11.51 -13.11 -12.18
C ARG A 146 10.39 -13.89 -12.86
N VAL A 147 9.24 -13.26 -13.12
CA VAL A 147 8.14 -13.88 -13.85
C VAL A 147 8.46 -13.85 -15.34
N ASN A 148 8.34 -15.00 -16.00
CA ASN A 148 8.45 -15.10 -17.45
C ASN A 148 7.19 -14.53 -18.10
N VAL A 149 7.34 -13.74 -19.15
CA VAL A 149 6.22 -13.12 -19.89
C VAL A 149 6.39 -13.39 -21.38
N SER A 150 5.29 -13.66 -22.10
CA SER A 150 5.33 -13.84 -23.57
C SER A 150 5.70 -12.55 -24.30
N HIS A 151 5.35 -11.39 -23.74
CA HIS A 151 5.72 -10.07 -24.22
C HIS A 151 6.26 -9.24 -23.07
N SER A 152 7.45 -8.65 -23.18
CA SER A 152 8.01 -7.75 -22.16
C SER A 152 7.28 -6.41 -22.11
N SER A 153 6.75 -5.97 -23.25
CA SER A 153 5.90 -4.79 -23.39
C SER A 153 4.90 -4.95 -24.52
N VAL A 154 3.84 -4.14 -24.52
CA VAL A 154 2.87 -4.02 -25.62
C VAL A 154 2.88 -2.57 -26.12
N SER A 155 3.19 -2.37 -27.41
CA SER A 155 3.17 -1.04 -28.02
C SER A 155 1.75 -0.48 -28.02
N SER A 156 1.61 0.81 -27.70
CA SER A 156 0.33 1.51 -27.78
C SER A 156 0.11 2.19 -29.13
N SER A 157 0.98 1.93 -30.13
CA SER A 157 0.97 2.60 -31.44
C SER A 157 -0.03 2.04 -32.46
N ARG A 158 -0.66 0.89 -32.15
CA ARG A 158 -1.61 0.22 -33.04
C ARG A 158 -2.74 -0.36 -32.22
N ALA A 159 -3.97 -0.08 -32.64
CA ALA A 159 -5.17 -0.65 -32.04
C ALA A 159 -5.17 -2.19 -32.14
N GLY A 160 -5.75 -2.86 -31.14
CA GLY A 160 -5.89 -4.31 -31.12
C GLY A 160 -5.66 -4.92 -29.74
N THR A 161 -5.84 -6.23 -29.63
CA THR A 161 -5.70 -6.96 -28.37
C THR A 161 -4.54 -7.93 -28.45
N THR A 162 -3.60 -7.80 -27.52
CA THR A 162 -2.49 -8.74 -27.33
C THR A 162 -2.73 -9.55 -26.07
N LYS A 163 -2.77 -10.88 -26.19
CA LYS A 163 -2.79 -11.76 -25.02
C LYS A 163 -1.37 -11.91 -24.48
N VAL A 164 -1.17 -11.56 -23.21
CA VAL A 164 0.12 -11.74 -22.53
C VAL A 164 0.01 -12.91 -21.56
N ASP A 165 0.89 -13.90 -21.71
CA ASP A 165 0.98 -15.06 -20.84
C ASP A 165 2.13 -14.87 -19.84
N TYR A 166 1.89 -15.26 -18.58
CA TYR A 166 2.82 -15.16 -17.46
C TYR A 166 3.09 -16.55 -16.91
N SER A 167 4.34 -16.85 -16.57
CA SER A 167 4.68 -18.11 -15.91
C SER A 167 5.82 -18.00 -14.90
N TYR A 168 5.75 -18.82 -13.86
CA TYR A 168 6.83 -19.04 -12.90
C TYR A 168 6.70 -20.43 -12.27
N GLY A 169 7.64 -21.33 -12.57
CA GLY A 169 7.53 -22.74 -12.18
C GLY A 169 6.22 -23.35 -12.72
N LYS A 170 5.34 -23.80 -11.81
CA LYS A 170 4.02 -24.36 -12.17
C LYS A 170 2.92 -23.30 -12.29
N ALA A 171 3.18 -22.06 -11.85
CA ALA A 171 2.20 -20.99 -11.90
C ALA A 171 2.05 -20.45 -13.31
N LYS A 172 0.80 -20.22 -13.74
CA LYS A 172 0.45 -19.60 -15.03
C LYS A 172 -0.69 -18.60 -14.84
N ALA A 173 -0.69 -17.54 -15.63
CA ALA A 173 -1.79 -16.59 -15.76
C ALA A 173 -1.73 -15.94 -17.14
N SER A 174 -2.79 -15.24 -17.54
CA SER A 174 -2.81 -14.42 -18.75
C SER A 174 -3.69 -13.20 -18.57
N VAL A 175 -3.38 -12.11 -19.26
CA VAL A 175 -4.27 -10.94 -19.37
C VAL A 175 -4.32 -10.48 -20.82
N ASN A 176 -5.47 -9.95 -21.23
CA ASN A 176 -5.61 -9.25 -22.49
C ASN A 176 -5.20 -7.80 -22.31
N VAL A 177 -4.32 -7.32 -23.18
CA VAL A 177 -3.92 -5.92 -23.27
C VAL A 177 -4.51 -5.35 -24.55
N THR A 178 -5.48 -4.46 -24.41
CA THR A 178 -6.22 -3.89 -25.54
C THR A 178 -5.83 -2.44 -25.76
N VAL A 179 -5.32 -2.12 -26.94
CA VAL A 179 -5.08 -0.74 -27.38
C VAL A 179 -6.35 -0.23 -28.05
N ARG A 180 -6.91 0.86 -27.53
CA ARG A 180 -8.12 1.50 -28.05
C ARG A 180 -7.85 2.10 -29.43
N SER A 181 -8.88 2.16 -30.27
CA SER A 181 -8.76 2.58 -31.67
C SER A 181 -8.81 4.09 -31.90
N ASP A 182 -9.35 4.86 -30.96
CA ASP A 182 -9.44 6.30 -31.08
C ASP A 182 -8.05 6.94 -30.95
N THR A 183 -7.54 7.47 -32.07
CA THR A 183 -6.24 8.15 -32.14
C THR A 183 -6.28 9.54 -31.52
N ASN A 184 -7.47 10.14 -31.41
CA ASN A 184 -7.72 11.47 -30.87
C ASN A 184 -8.02 11.45 -29.36
N GLU A 185 -8.22 10.29 -28.76
CA GLU A 185 -8.42 10.18 -27.31
C GLU A 185 -7.27 10.87 -26.56
N GLY A 186 -7.60 11.77 -25.62
CA GLY A 186 -6.61 12.52 -24.85
C GLY A 186 -6.01 13.72 -25.59
N ILE A 187 -6.44 14.02 -26.81
CA ILE A 187 -6.08 15.25 -27.52
C ILE A 187 -7.21 16.26 -27.35
N THR A 188 -6.89 17.42 -26.78
CA THR A 188 -7.87 18.46 -26.44
C THR A 188 -7.22 19.84 -26.57
N SER A 189 -7.97 20.92 -26.33
CA SER A 189 -7.43 22.27 -26.31
C SER A 189 -7.43 22.84 -24.91
N ALA A 190 -6.29 23.36 -24.46
CA ALA A 190 -6.21 24.21 -23.28
C ALA A 190 -6.77 25.59 -23.63
N GLY A 191 -7.77 26.05 -22.88
CA GLY A 191 -8.53 27.26 -23.17
C GLY A 191 -9.15 27.92 -21.94
N ALA A 192 -8.82 27.46 -20.72
CA ALA A 192 -9.36 28.06 -19.52
C ALA A 192 -8.84 29.49 -19.33
N SER A 193 -9.71 30.40 -18.89
CA SER A 193 -9.28 31.77 -18.57
C SER A 193 -8.33 31.77 -17.38
N VAL A 194 -7.09 32.19 -17.60
CA VAL A 194 -6.08 32.29 -16.55
C VAL A 194 -6.49 33.33 -15.50
N LYS A 195 -6.49 32.93 -14.23
CA LYS A 195 -6.77 33.79 -13.09
C LYS A 195 -5.47 34.21 -12.41
N SER A 196 -5.42 35.44 -11.91
CA SER A 196 -4.27 35.91 -11.12
C SER A 196 -4.10 35.05 -9.87
N GLY A 197 -2.87 34.58 -9.63
CA GLY A 197 -2.48 33.89 -8.42
C GLY A 197 -1.70 34.80 -7.45
N PRO A 198 -1.32 34.27 -6.29
CA PRO A 198 -0.49 34.99 -5.34
C PRO A 198 0.95 35.14 -5.87
N LYS A 199 1.71 36.06 -5.28
CA LYS A 199 3.18 36.05 -5.42
C LYS A 199 3.71 34.72 -4.87
N ALA A 200 4.68 34.14 -5.56
CA ALA A 200 5.31 32.91 -5.10
C ALA A 200 6.06 33.16 -3.78
N VAL A 201 5.93 32.24 -2.84
CA VAL A 201 6.67 32.28 -1.58
C VAL A 201 7.91 31.38 -1.66
N HIS A 202 8.92 31.66 -0.84
CA HIS A 202 10.07 30.78 -0.68
C HIS A 202 9.83 29.81 0.47
N THR A 203 10.15 28.54 0.27
CA THR A 203 10.20 27.53 1.32
C THR A 203 11.61 26.95 1.43
N TRP A 204 11.83 26.05 2.38
CA TRP A 204 13.11 25.37 2.50
C TRP A 204 13.34 24.36 1.37
N ASN A 205 14.60 24.21 0.99
CA ASN A 205 15.05 23.24 -0.01
C ASN A 205 15.62 21.98 0.66
N GLY A 206 15.53 20.86 -0.07
CA GLY A 206 15.92 19.54 0.42
C GLY A 206 14.91 18.95 1.41
N GLY A 207 15.21 17.76 1.93
CA GLY A 207 14.29 17.05 2.83
C GLY A 207 13.90 17.83 4.08
N SER A 208 12.82 17.39 4.72
CA SER A 208 12.21 17.98 5.92
C SER A 208 13.26 18.46 6.94
N LYS A 209 13.05 19.66 7.49
CA LYS A 209 13.92 20.30 8.49
C LYS A 209 13.50 19.99 9.94
N GLY A 210 12.35 19.37 10.11
CA GLY A 210 11.83 18.85 11.36
C GLY A 210 11.54 17.36 11.22
N SER A 211 11.73 16.62 12.30
CA SER A 211 11.30 15.23 12.44
C SER A 211 10.84 15.02 13.87
N SER A 212 10.02 13.99 14.09
CA SER A 212 9.89 13.51 15.45
C SER A 212 11.23 12.97 15.94
N ARG A 213 11.60 13.25 17.19
CA ARG A 213 12.74 12.58 17.82
C ARG A 213 12.57 11.06 17.81
N ASN A 214 11.34 10.59 18.00
CA ASN A 214 11.00 9.17 18.01
C ASN A 214 11.07 8.52 16.62
N TRP A 215 11.29 9.29 15.55
CA TRP A 215 11.46 8.78 14.19
C TRP A 215 12.82 8.13 13.93
N ASN A 216 13.86 8.48 14.68
CA ASN A 216 15.22 8.08 14.34
C ASN A 216 15.71 6.89 15.18
N GLN A 217 16.79 6.27 14.71
CA GLN A 217 17.41 5.10 15.35
C GLN A 217 17.94 5.42 16.75
N ALA A 218 18.46 6.63 16.97
CA ALA A 218 19.03 7.04 18.25
C ALA A 218 17.99 7.04 19.39
N HIS A 219 16.72 7.28 19.06
CA HIS A 219 15.61 7.16 20.02
C HIS A 219 14.88 5.83 19.95
N GLY A 220 15.46 4.81 19.30
CA GLY A 220 14.94 3.45 19.27
C GLY A 220 13.57 3.32 18.58
N TYR A 221 13.22 4.26 17.70
CA TYR A 221 11.95 4.25 16.97
C TYR A 221 10.71 4.16 17.88
N ARG A 222 10.74 4.87 19.02
CA ARG A 222 9.66 4.84 20.02
C ARG A 222 8.32 5.28 19.43
N SER A 223 7.24 4.86 20.08
CA SER A 223 5.90 5.31 19.73
C SER A 223 5.64 6.73 20.27
N GLU A 224 4.89 7.52 19.51
CA GLU A 224 4.35 8.79 19.96
C GLU A 224 3.24 8.59 21.00
N THR A 225 3.20 9.48 21.99
CA THR A 225 2.21 9.45 23.08
C THR A 225 1.37 10.72 23.17
N SER A 226 1.71 11.77 22.41
CA SER A 226 1.02 13.06 22.40
C SER A 226 0.63 13.46 20.98
N SER A 227 -0.47 14.20 20.84
CA SER A 227 -0.94 14.69 19.54
C SER A 227 -0.23 15.99 19.20
N ASN A 228 0.00 16.23 17.92
CA ASN A 228 0.41 17.50 17.37
C ASN A 228 -0.81 18.34 16.96
N SER A 229 -0.62 19.66 17.00
CA SER A 229 -1.57 20.65 16.48
C SER A 229 -0.77 21.78 15.83
N TYR A 230 -1.03 22.06 14.57
CA TYR A 230 -0.35 23.14 13.82
C TYR A 230 -1.38 24.09 13.24
N SER A 231 -1.22 25.39 13.48
CA SER A 231 -2.13 26.42 13.01
C SER A 231 -1.44 27.32 12.00
N GLY A 232 -2.14 27.68 10.93
CA GLY A 232 -1.67 28.58 9.89
C GLY A 232 -2.82 29.30 9.20
N ASN A 233 -2.83 30.63 9.23
CA ASN A 233 -3.82 31.49 8.55
C ASN A 233 -5.28 30.97 8.64
N GLY A 234 -5.78 30.74 9.86
CA GLY A 234 -7.16 30.32 10.10
C GLY A 234 -7.45 28.82 9.93
N MET A 235 -6.47 27.99 9.58
CA MET A 235 -6.61 26.53 9.54
C MET A 235 -5.78 25.87 10.65
N THR A 236 -6.32 24.83 11.30
CA THR A 236 -5.60 24.06 12.33
C THR A 236 -5.60 22.57 12.01
N LEU A 237 -4.44 22.03 11.69
CA LEU A 237 -4.20 20.60 11.52
C LEU A 237 -4.06 19.92 12.88
N ARG A 238 -4.75 18.80 13.09
CA ARG A 238 -4.68 18.00 14.34
C ARG A 238 -4.43 16.53 14.04
N THR A 239 -3.61 15.86 14.86
CA THR A 239 -3.35 14.43 14.71
C THR A 239 -4.63 13.61 14.72
N ARG A 240 -4.80 12.81 13.67
CA ARG A 240 -5.81 11.75 13.55
C ARG A 240 -5.22 10.37 13.81
N LEU A 241 -4.03 10.07 13.29
CA LEU A 241 -3.40 8.76 13.45
C LEU A 241 -1.88 8.87 13.29
N PHE A 242 -1.13 8.34 14.24
CA PHE A 242 0.26 7.95 14.01
C PHE A 242 0.30 6.53 13.44
N GLN A 243 0.80 6.42 12.22
CA GLN A 243 0.90 5.12 11.56
C GLN A 243 1.99 4.26 12.23
N PRO A 244 1.87 2.91 12.21
CA PRO A 244 2.99 2.05 12.55
C PRO A 244 4.22 2.46 11.74
N ARG A 245 5.41 2.44 12.36
CA ARG A 245 6.66 2.67 11.60
C ARG A 245 6.81 1.62 10.50
N PHE A 246 6.62 0.37 10.89
CA PHE A 246 6.61 -0.77 9.97
C PHE A 246 5.28 -1.49 10.11
N VAL A 247 4.68 -1.85 8.98
CA VAL A 247 3.58 -2.82 8.90
C VAL A 247 4.16 -4.16 8.45
N SER A 248 5.34 -4.47 8.98
CA SER A 248 6.15 -5.65 8.68
C SER A 248 7.20 -5.81 9.78
N LEU A 249 8.06 -6.82 9.66
CA LEU A 249 9.31 -6.82 10.41
C LEU A 249 10.17 -5.58 10.06
N GLY A 250 11.04 -5.18 10.99
CA GLY A 250 11.93 -4.02 10.83
C GLY A 250 13.04 -4.25 9.80
N TYR A 251 13.86 -3.21 9.60
CA TYR A 251 14.93 -3.21 8.59
C TYR A 251 15.85 -4.43 8.66
N GLY A 252 16.23 -4.93 7.47
CA GLY A 252 17.15 -6.05 7.31
C GLY A 252 16.57 -7.41 7.70
N GLN A 253 15.35 -7.46 8.24
CA GLN A 253 14.72 -8.71 8.67
C GLN A 253 13.88 -9.40 7.60
N ALA A 254 13.42 -8.65 6.60
CA ALA A 254 12.77 -9.19 5.40
C ALA A 254 13.81 -9.64 4.38
N ALA A 255 13.51 -10.70 3.62
CA ALA A 255 14.41 -11.24 2.60
C ALA A 255 14.58 -10.31 1.38
N ASN A 256 13.59 -9.47 1.09
CA ASN A 256 13.56 -8.57 -0.07
C ASN A 256 12.56 -7.41 0.15
N ALA A 257 12.50 -6.48 -0.81
CA ALA A 257 11.64 -5.29 -0.76
C ALA A 257 10.15 -5.61 -0.59
N MET A 258 9.64 -6.70 -1.21
CA MET A 258 8.25 -7.13 -1.07
C MET A 258 7.86 -7.48 0.38
N GLY A 259 8.86 -7.74 1.23
CA GLY A 259 8.67 -8.06 2.64
C GLY A 259 8.72 -6.87 3.58
N GLN A 260 9.07 -5.69 3.08
CA GLN A 260 9.34 -4.50 3.88
C GLN A 260 8.25 -3.46 3.59
N VAL A 261 7.39 -3.21 4.57
CA VAL A 261 6.25 -2.29 4.46
C VAL A 261 6.46 -1.15 5.45
N GLY A 262 6.66 0.07 4.93
CA GLY A 262 7.16 1.23 5.66
C GLY A 262 8.62 1.54 5.30
N VAL A 263 9.12 2.76 5.52
CA VAL A 263 8.59 3.81 6.39
C VAL A 263 8.15 5.08 5.65
N ILE A 264 8.28 5.10 4.31
CA ILE A 264 8.16 6.31 3.49
C ILE A 264 6.74 6.38 2.90
N PRO A 265 5.82 7.17 3.49
CA PRO A 265 4.58 7.53 2.81
C PRO A 265 4.88 8.55 1.70
N GLU A 266 4.24 8.40 0.54
CA GLU A 266 4.39 9.36 -0.57
C GLU A 266 3.04 9.93 -1.04
N GLY A 267 1.91 9.35 -0.64
CA GLY A 267 0.59 9.83 -1.06
C GLY A 267 -0.54 9.16 -0.30
N ILE A 268 -1.70 9.81 -0.24
CA ILE A 268 -2.84 9.34 0.56
C ILE A 268 -4.19 9.47 -0.13
N THR A 269 -5.13 8.65 0.31
CA THR A 269 -6.57 8.85 0.07
C THR A 269 -7.38 8.44 1.28
N VAL A 270 -8.46 9.17 1.57
CA VAL A 270 -9.46 8.78 2.57
C VAL A 270 -10.85 8.81 1.94
N ASN A 271 -11.58 7.71 2.10
CA ASN A 271 -12.98 7.63 1.71
C ASN A 271 -13.72 6.69 2.65
N ASP A 272 -14.86 7.13 3.19
CA ASP A 272 -15.71 6.39 4.14
C ASP A 272 -14.95 5.85 5.35
N GLY A 273 -13.99 6.63 5.86
CA GLY A 273 -13.14 6.25 6.99
C GLY A 273 -12.08 5.19 6.65
N ILE A 274 -11.91 4.80 5.38
CA ILE A 274 -10.79 3.99 4.94
C ILE A 274 -9.68 4.92 4.48
N PHE A 275 -8.65 5.04 5.32
CA PHE A 275 -7.43 5.77 5.01
C PHE A 275 -6.44 4.83 4.33
N THR A 276 -5.93 5.21 3.16
CA THR A 276 -4.89 4.45 2.46
C THR A 276 -3.70 5.34 2.16
N ALA A 277 -2.50 4.81 2.38
CA ALA A 277 -1.24 5.45 2.01
C ALA A 277 -0.45 4.56 1.05
N SER A 278 0.23 5.16 0.08
CA SER A 278 1.31 4.51 -0.66
C SER A 278 2.56 4.47 0.21
N MET A 279 3.23 3.32 0.27
CA MET A 279 4.33 3.04 1.17
C MET A 279 5.48 2.40 0.42
N TYR A 280 6.65 3.02 0.53
CA TYR A 280 7.86 2.63 -0.19
C TYR A 280 8.98 2.22 0.74
N THR A 281 9.84 1.34 0.21
CA THR A 281 11.11 0.96 0.84
C THR A 281 12.21 1.96 0.56
N SER A 282 12.18 2.57 -0.62
CA SER A 282 13.08 3.64 -1.08
C SER A 282 12.29 4.63 -1.94
N SER A 283 12.64 5.91 -1.87
CA SER A 283 12.05 6.98 -2.71
C SER A 283 12.39 6.84 -4.21
N SER A 284 13.33 5.95 -4.55
CA SER A 284 13.68 5.63 -5.93
C SER A 284 12.79 4.55 -6.56
N ASP A 285 11.99 3.85 -5.76
CA ASP A 285 11.23 2.69 -6.19
C ASP A 285 9.96 3.11 -6.94
N SER A 286 9.63 2.40 -8.03
CA SER A 286 8.35 2.59 -8.73
C SER A 286 7.26 1.60 -8.28
N ARG A 287 7.64 0.66 -7.41
CA ARG A 287 6.78 -0.34 -6.80
C ARG A 287 6.80 -0.18 -5.29
N GLY A 288 5.67 -0.48 -4.68
CA GLY A 288 5.50 -0.35 -3.24
C GLY A 288 4.25 -1.09 -2.78
N HIS A 289 3.77 -0.68 -1.61
CA HIS A 289 2.56 -1.22 -1.02
C HIS A 289 1.55 -0.11 -0.80
N LEU A 290 0.27 -0.40 -1.01
CA LEU A 290 -0.83 0.37 -0.45
C LEU A 290 -1.15 -0.21 0.93
N VAL A 291 -1.19 0.65 1.94
CA VAL A 291 -1.59 0.26 3.30
C VAL A 291 -2.87 0.99 3.65
N SER A 292 -3.95 0.25 3.89
CA SER A 292 -5.25 0.78 4.29
C SER A 292 -5.54 0.53 5.76
N TYR A 293 -5.98 1.58 6.46
CA TYR A 293 -6.44 1.59 7.84
C TYR A 293 -7.92 1.94 7.87
N ASN A 294 -8.73 1.07 8.48
CA ASN A 294 -10.11 1.42 8.78
C ASN A 294 -10.18 2.33 10.02
N LEU A 295 -10.23 3.64 9.79
CA LEU A 295 -10.34 4.67 10.83
C LEU A 295 -11.66 4.60 11.61
N ASN A 296 -12.68 3.91 11.09
CA ASN A 296 -13.91 3.66 11.83
C ASN A 296 -13.71 2.63 12.94
N ALA A 297 -12.78 1.69 12.77
CA ALA A 297 -12.41 0.72 13.80
C ALA A 297 -11.18 1.18 14.62
N ILE A 298 -10.21 1.83 13.97
CA ILE A 298 -8.99 2.33 14.59
C ILE A 298 -9.24 3.74 15.13
N LYS A 299 -9.79 3.79 16.34
CA LYS A 299 -10.13 5.04 17.05
C LYS A 299 -8.94 5.67 17.78
N SER A 300 -8.02 4.84 18.28
CA SER A 300 -6.84 5.36 18.96
C SER A 300 -5.91 6.04 17.96
N LYS A 301 -5.42 7.23 18.32
CA LYS A 301 -4.40 7.94 17.54
C LYS A 301 -3.03 7.26 17.61
N TYR A 302 -2.78 6.45 18.65
CA TYR A 302 -1.45 5.96 18.98
C TYR A 302 -1.31 4.44 18.95
N ALA A 303 -2.38 3.69 19.20
CA ALA A 303 -2.27 2.26 19.48
C ALA A 303 -1.73 1.45 18.29
N ALA A 304 -2.02 1.88 17.06
CA ALA A 304 -1.52 1.22 15.84
C ALA A 304 0.02 1.17 15.78
N GLN A 305 0.73 2.07 16.47
CA GLN A 305 2.19 2.02 16.54
C GLN A 305 2.73 0.78 17.25
N ASN A 306 1.90 0.15 18.09
CA ASN A 306 2.30 -0.89 19.03
C ASN A 306 1.76 -2.29 18.63
N LEU A 307 1.59 -2.56 17.33
CA LEU A 307 1.05 -3.86 16.84
C LEU A 307 1.80 -5.07 17.40
N THR A 308 3.10 -4.93 17.61
CA THR A 308 3.99 -6.00 18.08
C THR A 308 3.83 -6.33 19.56
N THR A 309 3.38 -5.37 20.39
CA THR A 309 3.35 -5.49 21.86
C THR A 309 1.94 -5.39 22.46
N MET A 310 0.93 -4.93 21.72
CA MET A 310 -0.44 -4.80 22.22
C MET A 310 -1.07 -6.15 22.64
N GLY A 311 -2.15 -6.14 23.41
CA GLY A 311 -2.88 -7.38 23.78
C GLY A 311 -3.37 -8.16 22.55
N TRP A 312 -3.44 -9.50 22.64
CA TRP A 312 -3.79 -10.36 21.50
C TRP A 312 -5.15 -10.06 20.87
N SER A 313 -6.19 -9.85 21.70
CA SER A 313 -7.54 -9.52 21.23
C SER A 313 -7.57 -8.19 20.47
N THR A 314 -6.88 -7.17 20.99
CA THR A 314 -6.72 -5.86 20.35
C THR A 314 -5.95 -5.98 19.05
N PHE A 315 -4.82 -6.71 19.03
CA PHE A 315 -4.05 -6.97 17.81
C PHE A 315 -4.90 -7.63 16.74
N ARG A 316 -5.63 -8.70 17.08
CA ARG A 316 -6.50 -9.39 16.13
C ARG A 316 -7.54 -8.45 15.52
N SER A 317 -8.09 -7.53 16.32
CA SER A 317 -9.03 -6.52 15.83
C SER A 317 -8.35 -5.50 14.90
N TYR A 318 -7.15 -5.01 15.27
CA TYR A 318 -6.38 -4.06 14.45
C TYR A 318 -5.92 -4.69 13.14
N ALA A 319 -5.32 -5.88 13.16
CA ALA A 319 -4.88 -6.60 11.97
C ALA A 319 -6.04 -6.90 11.00
N ASN A 320 -7.25 -7.14 11.51
CA ASN A 320 -8.44 -7.31 10.67
C ASN A 320 -8.92 -6.00 10.01
N ASN A 321 -8.43 -4.86 10.49
CA ASN A 321 -8.77 -3.51 10.03
C ASN A 321 -7.58 -2.79 9.38
N ILE A 322 -6.48 -3.49 9.17
CA ILE A 322 -5.32 -3.06 8.40
C ILE A 322 -5.21 -4.00 7.19
N LYS A 323 -5.05 -3.42 6.01
CA LYS A 323 -4.82 -4.20 4.79
C LYS A 323 -3.58 -3.70 4.09
N VAL A 324 -2.82 -4.61 3.50
CA VAL A 324 -1.59 -4.33 2.77
C VAL A 324 -1.73 -4.97 1.39
N SER A 325 -1.53 -4.19 0.33
CA SER A 325 -1.47 -4.74 -1.02
C SER A 325 -0.24 -5.62 -1.19
N PRO A 326 -0.24 -6.52 -2.18
CA PRO A 326 1.01 -7.04 -2.72
C PRO A 326 1.96 -5.92 -3.19
N TYR A 327 3.19 -6.29 -3.53
CA TYR A 327 4.19 -5.37 -4.06
C TYR A 327 3.89 -5.03 -5.54
N ILE A 328 3.17 -3.93 -5.75
CA ILE A 328 2.58 -3.55 -7.04
C ILE A 328 3.20 -2.26 -7.58
N LYS A 329 2.98 -1.99 -8.86
CA LYS A 329 3.34 -0.71 -9.50
C LYS A 329 2.51 0.41 -8.89
N LEU A 330 3.17 1.49 -8.48
CA LEU A 330 2.55 2.70 -7.93
C LEU A 330 3.11 4.00 -8.55
N GLY A 331 4.18 3.92 -9.35
CA GLY A 331 4.87 5.10 -9.87
C GLY A 331 5.52 5.88 -8.74
N HIS A 332 5.48 7.21 -8.79
CA HIS A 332 5.95 8.06 -7.69
C HIS A 332 5.12 7.91 -6.41
N GLY A 333 3.80 7.63 -6.53
CA GLY A 333 2.95 7.32 -5.40
C GLY A 333 2.24 8.50 -4.73
N GLN A 334 2.36 9.72 -5.25
CA GLN A 334 1.67 10.93 -4.73
C GLN A 334 0.22 11.07 -5.19
N SER A 335 -0.14 10.44 -6.32
CA SER A 335 -1.43 10.67 -6.98
C SER A 335 -2.43 9.57 -6.66
N LEU A 336 -3.18 9.75 -5.58
CA LEU A 336 -4.17 8.80 -5.09
C LEU A 336 -5.58 9.42 -5.00
N GLY A 337 -6.58 8.55 -5.12
CA GLY A 337 -7.96 8.83 -4.75
C GLY A 337 -8.72 7.54 -4.52
N SER A 338 -9.95 7.61 -4.04
CA SER A 338 -10.73 6.40 -3.80
C SER A 338 -12.23 6.63 -3.80
N SER A 339 -12.95 5.59 -4.20
CA SER A 339 -14.40 5.45 -4.08
C SER A 339 -14.74 4.43 -2.99
N SER A 340 -16.02 4.09 -2.80
CA SER A 340 -16.45 3.09 -1.84
C SER A 340 -15.78 1.71 -2.05
N SER A 341 -15.53 1.33 -3.31
CA SER A 341 -15.03 -0.01 -3.66
C SER A 341 -13.56 -0.05 -4.08
N TYR A 342 -13.03 1.07 -4.58
CA TYR A 342 -11.72 1.08 -5.23
C TYR A 342 -10.81 2.19 -4.71
N ILE A 343 -9.52 1.90 -4.77
CA ILE A 343 -8.44 2.88 -4.69
C ILE A 343 -7.93 3.08 -6.11
N TYR A 344 -7.63 4.32 -6.47
CA TYR A 344 -7.07 4.70 -7.76
C TYR A 344 -5.69 5.30 -7.56
N VAL A 345 -4.75 4.91 -8.41
CA VAL A 345 -3.38 5.42 -8.42
C VAL A 345 -3.06 5.88 -9.84
N LEU A 346 -2.61 7.12 -10.01
CA LEU A 346 -1.95 7.55 -11.24
C LEU A 346 -0.45 7.27 -11.09
N ALA A 347 0.00 6.13 -11.63
CA ALA A 347 1.37 5.66 -11.56
C ALA A 347 2.24 6.36 -12.61
N ASN A 348 2.58 7.62 -12.34
CA ASN A 348 3.48 8.42 -13.19
C ASN A 348 4.97 8.18 -12.87
N ASN A 349 5.84 8.61 -13.79
CA ASN A 349 7.27 8.72 -13.58
C ASN A 349 7.62 10.17 -13.21
N ASN A 350 7.99 10.41 -11.95
CA ASN A 350 8.37 11.75 -11.48
C ASN A 350 9.74 12.23 -11.98
N LYS A 351 10.53 11.37 -12.64
CA LYS A 351 11.85 11.73 -13.18
C LYS A 351 11.79 12.24 -14.61
N THR A 352 10.66 12.07 -15.30
CA THR A 352 10.47 12.59 -16.65
C THR A 352 9.87 13.98 -16.59
N ALA A 353 10.55 14.96 -17.18
CA ALA A 353 9.92 16.25 -17.51
C ALA A 353 8.74 16.03 -18.48
N ASN A 354 7.90 17.05 -18.66
CA ASN A 354 6.67 17.04 -19.46
C ASN A 354 6.71 16.11 -20.69
N SER A 355 6.28 14.86 -20.49
CA SER A 355 6.52 13.73 -21.40
C SER A 355 5.34 13.50 -22.34
N THR A 356 5.63 13.02 -23.55
CA THR A 356 4.59 12.60 -24.52
C THR A 356 4.10 11.17 -24.28
N ALA A 357 4.74 10.44 -23.38
CA ALA A 357 4.34 9.10 -22.96
C ALA A 357 3.00 9.13 -22.21
N SER A 358 2.32 7.99 -22.19
CA SER A 358 1.10 7.81 -21.42
C SER A 358 1.39 7.54 -19.94
N GLU A 359 0.51 7.98 -19.04
CA GLU A 359 0.48 7.57 -17.64
C GLU A 359 -0.39 6.33 -17.43
N GLU A 360 -0.11 5.56 -16.38
CA GLU A 360 -0.92 4.40 -16.00
C GLU A 360 -1.86 4.75 -14.84
N ILE A 361 -3.13 4.40 -14.97
CA ILE A 361 -4.12 4.46 -13.89
C ILE A 361 -4.38 3.03 -13.40
N MET A 362 -4.06 2.77 -12.13
CA MET A 362 -4.32 1.50 -11.46
C MET A 362 -5.61 1.62 -10.64
N GLN A 363 -6.62 0.80 -10.94
CA GLN A 363 -7.76 0.60 -10.04
C GLN A 363 -7.52 -0.63 -9.18
N VAL A 364 -7.44 -0.45 -7.87
CA VAL A 364 -7.18 -1.47 -6.86
C VAL A 364 -8.43 -1.71 -6.03
N ARG A 365 -8.87 -2.96 -5.88
CA ARG A 365 -10.03 -3.29 -5.04
C ARG A 365 -9.70 -3.09 -3.57
N LYS A 366 -10.54 -2.36 -2.83
CA LYS A 366 -10.44 -2.27 -1.36
C LYS A 366 -10.71 -3.59 -0.66
N SER A 367 -11.41 -4.53 -1.32
CA SER A 367 -11.77 -5.82 -0.72
C SER A 367 -10.55 -6.70 -0.46
N ASP A 368 -9.66 -6.83 -1.44
CA ASP A 368 -8.49 -7.72 -1.40
C ASP A 368 -7.15 -7.05 -1.72
N MET A 369 -7.13 -5.73 -1.95
CA MET A 369 -5.96 -4.90 -2.24
C MET A 369 -5.19 -5.30 -3.50
N LYS A 370 -5.89 -5.87 -4.50
CA LYS A 370 -5.31 -6.25 -5.79
C LYS A 370 -5.80 -5.32 -6.90
N ILE A 371 -4.93 -5.04 -7.86
CA ILE A 371 -5.24 -4.39 -9.12
C ILE A 371 -6.37 -5.18 -9.80
N ASN A 372 -7.45 -4.46 -10.08
CA ASN A 372 -8.60 -4.88 -10.85
C ASN A 372 -8.38 -4.63 -12.32
N LYS A 373 -8.05 -3.39 -12.65
CA LYS A 373 -7.98 -2.88 -14.01
C LYS A 373 -6.90 -1.82 -14.13
N ILE A 374 -6.28 -1.75 -15.29
CA ILE A 374 -5.29 -0.73 -15.64
C ILE A 374 -5.80 0.01 -16.88
N TRP A 375 -5.72 1.34 -16.84
CA TRP A 375 -5.81 2.16 -18.05
C TRP A 375 -4.48 2.83 -18.31
N THR A 376 -4.18 3.15 -19.56
CA THR A 376 -3.29 4.28 -19.85
C THR A 376 -4.07 5.47 -20.34
N VAL A 377 -3.58 6.65 -20.00
CA VAL A 377 -4.12 7.95 -20.42
C VAL A 377 -3.01 8.79 -21.03
N LYS A 378 -3.38 9.77 -21.86
CA LYS A 378 -2.50 10.85 -22.30
C LYS A 378 -3.31 12.14 -22.28
N THR A 379 -2.67 13.27 -22.10
CA THR A 379 -3.30 14.58 -22.31
C THR A 379 -2.36 15.46 -23.13
N TRP A 380 -2.80 15.84 -24.32
CA TRP A 380 -2.06 16.68 -25.25
C TRP A 380 -2.89 17.91 -25.60
N ASN A 381 -2.26 19.09 -25.55
CA ASN A 381 -2.89 20.32 -26.01
C ASN A 381 -2.71 20.46 -27.53
N GLY A 382 -3.69 19.99 -28.30
CA GLY A 382 -3.70 19.95 -29.76
C GLY A 382 -2.82 18.86 -30.36
N SER A 383 -1.59 18.66 -29.87
CA SER A 383 -0.68 17.64 -30.40
C SER A 383 0.36 17.17 -29.37
N SER A 384 1.10 16.11 -29.70
CA SER A 384 2.20 15.59 -28.90
C SER A 384 3.34 16.60 -28.70
N ALA A 385 3.40 17.70 -29.46
CA ALA A 385 4.37 18.77 -29.22
C ALA A 385 4.08 19.55 -27.94
N TYR A 386 2.84 19.49 -27.44
CA TYR A 386 2.39 20.20 -26.23
C TYR A 386 1.77 19.22 -25.22
N PRO A 387 2.54 18.27 -24.67
CA PRO A 387 2.02 17.32 -23.71
C PRO A 387 1.63 18.00 -22.40
N ARG A 388 0.78 17.31 -21.64
CA ARG A 388 0.41 17.57 -20.25
C ARG A 388 0.59 16.26 -19.49
N TYR A 389 1.83 16.00 -19.09
CA TYR A 389 2.16 14.85 -18.25
C TYR A 389 1.91 15.19 -16.77
N PHE A 390 1.03 14.45 -16.12
CA PHE A 390 0.56 14.75 -14.78
C PHE A 390 1.37 14.03 -13.70
N HIS A 391 2.02 14.81 -12.84
CA HIS A 391 2.70 14.29 -11.66
C HIS A 391 1.79 14.22 -10.42
N ASN A 392 0.76 15.07 -10.38
CA ASN A 392 -0.16 15.17 -9.25
C ASN A 392 -1.61 15.09 -9.76
N ALA A 393 -2.34 14.11 -9.22
CA ALA A 393 -3.75 13.89 -9.52
C ALA A 393 -4.49 13.33 -8.30
N THR A 394 -5.80 13.48 -8.30
CA THR A 394 -6.69 12.92 -7.27
C THR A 394 -7.97 12.39 -7.92
N PHE A 395 -8.52 11.31 -7.38
CA PHE A 395 -9.75 10.70 -7.86
C PHE A 395 -10.86 10.91 -6.85
N VAL A 396 -11.98 11.47 -7.32
CA VAL A 396 -13.15 11.83 -6.47
C VAL A 396 -14.31 10.84 -6.63
N GLY A 397 -14.09 9.76 -7.38
CA GLY A 397 -15.04 8.70 -7.67
C GLY A 397 -14.48 7.76 -8.74
N ASP A 398 -15.31 6.84 -9.22
CA ASP A 398 -14.87 5.80 -10.16
C ASP A 398 -14.58 6.31 -11.58
N ASN A 399 -15.11 7.49 -11.91
CA ASN A 399 -15.14 8.02 -13.27
C ASN A 399 -14.60 9.45 -13.37
N THR A 400 -13.99 9.99 -12.31
CA THR A 400 -13.53 11.37 -12.32
C THR A 400 -12.19 11.49 -11.60
N MET A 401 -11.21 11.98 -12.35
CA MET A 401 -9.90 12.36 -11.88
C MET A 401 -9.72 13.86 -12.10
N TYR A 402 -9.14 14.55 -11.13
CA TYR A 402 -8.59 15.88 -11.34
C TYR A 402 -7.07 15.78 -11.35
N ALA A 403 -6.43 16.50 -12.25
CA ALA A 403 -4.98 16.52 -12.40
C ALA A 403 -4.46 17.97 -12.42
N LEU A 404 -3.25 18.14 -11.92
CA LEU A 404 -2.56 19.41 -11.82
C LEU A 404 -1.32 19.38 -12.72
N PHE A 405 -1.22 20.34 -13.62
CA PHE A 405 -0.06 20.49 -14.50
C PHE A 405 0.63 21.83 -14.23
N HIS A 406 1.94 21.81 -14.02
CA HIS A 406 2.74 23.03 -13.91
C HIS A 406 3.31 23.40 -15.28
N ASN A 407 2.82 24.50 -15.84
CA ASN A 407 3.36 25.06 -17.07
C ASN A 407 4.48 26.04 -16.72
N GLY A 408 5.68 25.51 -16.50
CA GLY A 408 6.85 26.29 -16.07
C GLY A 408 7.22 27.43 -17.01
N GLY A 409 7.05 27.25 -18.33
CA GLY A 409 7.32 28.29 -19.34
C GLY A 409 6.32 29.46 -19.32
N ARG A 410 5.14 29.26 -18.72
CA ARG A 410 4.13 30.31 -18.51
C ARG A 410 3.98 30.72 -17.05
N HIS A 411 4.77 30.15 -16.13
CA HIS A 411 4.66 30.38 -14.68
C HIS A 411 3.22 30.25 -14.14
N GLN A 412 2.51 29.22 -14.60
CA GLN A 412 1.12 28.98 -14.22
C GLN A 412 0.87 27.50 -13.89
N TYR A 413 -0.15 27.25 -13.09
CA TYR A 413 -0.73 25.92 -12.93
C TYR A 413 -2.03 25.81 -13.72
N GLU A 414 -2.19 24.69 -14.40
CA GLU A 414 -3.39 24.31 -15.15
C GLU A 414 -4.11 23.19 -14.40
N TYR A 415 -5.43 23.28 -14.29
CA TYR A 415 -6.28 22.31 -13.61
C TYR A 415 -7.11 21.56 -14.65
N TRP A 416 -6.97 20.24 -14.64
CA TRP A 416 -7.57 19.37 -15.62
C TRP A 416 -8.56 18.43 -14.96
N LYS A 417 -9.73 18.26 -15.56
CA LYS A 417 -10.70 17.22 -15.20
C LYS A 417 -10.65 16.15 -16.27
N LEU A 418 -10.47 14.90 -15.86
CA LEU A 418 -10.57 13.73 -16.72
C LEU A 418 -11.82 12.95 -16.31
N THR A 419 -12.74 12.79 -17.26
CA THR A 419 -13.98 12.03 -17.07
C THR A 419 -13.90 10.70 -17.82
N ARG A 420 -14.22 9.60 -17.14
CA ARG A 420 -14.20 8.26 -17.74
C ARG A 420 -15.57 7.89 -18.30
N ASN A 421 -15.60 7.45 -19.56
CA ASN A 421 -16.71 6.72 -20.15
C ASN A 421 -16.20 5.41 -20.77
N GLY A 422 -16.65 4.27 -20.27
CA GLY A 422 -16.05 2.98 -20.62
C GLY A 422 -14.55 2.99 -20.27
N ASP A 423 -13.70 2.74 -21.25
CA ASP A 423 -12.24 2.77 -21.05
C ASP A 423 -11.56 4.07 -21.46
N THR A 424 -12.33 5.00 -22.01
CA THR A 424 -11.81 6.28 -22.47
C THR A 424 -11.86 7.30 -21.34
N TRP A 425 -10.74 8.01 -21.15
CA TRP A 425 -10.65 9.14 -20.24
C TRP A 425 -10.51 10.43 -21.05
N THR A 426 -11.51 11.31 -20.95
CA THR A 426 -11.54 12.56 -21.72
C THR A 426 -11.06 13.73 -20.85
N PRO A 427 -9.94 14.39 -21.22
CA PRO A 427 -9.43 15.56 -20.50
C PRO A 427 -10.09 16.87 -20.93
N GLU A 428 -10.34 17.73 -19.95
CA GLU A 428 -10.83 19.10 -20.09
C GLU A 428 -10.05 20.01 -19.15
N GLU A 429 -9.48 21.11 -19.66
CA GLU A 429 -8.91 22.15 -18.79
C GLU A 429 -10.05 22.97 -18.21
N ILE A 430 -10.17 22.99 -16.88
CA ILE A 430 -11.28 23.65 -16.19
C ILE A 430 -10.88 24.97 -15.53
N GLY A 431 -9.58 25.24 -15.45
CA GLY A 431 -9.05 26.42 -14.77
C GLY A 431 -7.55 26.57 -14.97
N ALA A 432 -7.06 27.78 -14.75
CA ALA A 432 -5.62 28.06 -14.66
C ALA A 432 -5.34 29.19 -13.67
N THR A 433 -4.21 29.12 -12.96
CA THR A 433 -3.74 30.14 -12.02
C THR A 433 -2.36 30.62 -12.41
N GLN A 434 -2.20 31.93 -12.62
CA GLN A 434 -0.91 32.59 -12.89
C GLN A 434 -0.11 32.73 -11.59
N SER A 435 0.61 31.67 -11.20
CA SER A 435 1.57 31.67 -10.09
C SER A 435 2.40 30.39 -10.11
N ASN A 436 3.60 30.44 -9.54
CA ASN A 436 4.34 29.23 -9.17
C ASN A 436 3.97 28.71 -7.76
N PHE A 437 3.16 29.46 -7.00
CA PHE A 437 2.81 29.27 -5.58
C PHE A 437 4.01 29.25 -4.63
N VAL A 438 4.92 28.31 -4.82
CA VAL A 438 6.12 28.09 -4.02
C VAL A 438 7.31 27.93 -4.95
N THR A 439 8.44 28.52 -4.54
CA THR A 439 9.75 28.21 -5.13
C THR A 439 10.56 27.37 -4.13
N GLY A 440 11.26 26.34 -4.63
CA GLY A 440 12.10 25.49 -3.80
C GLY A 440 11.49 24.17 -3.33
N SER A 441 10.22 23.90 -3.66
CA SER A 441 9.56 22.63 -3.35
C SER A 441 8.61 22.23 -4.49
N PRO A 442 8.58 20.95 -4.92
CA PRO A 442 7.56 20.45 -5.82
C PRO A 442 6.21 20.34 -5.12
N VAL A 443 5.14 20.14 -5.89
CA VAL A 443 3.84 19.77 -5.31
C VAL A 443 3.97 18.39 -4.66
N GLN A 444 3.62 18.28 -3.39
CA GLN A 444 3.66 17.02 -2.63
C GLN A 444 2.27 16.49 -2.27
N GLY A 445 1.21 17.27 -2.51
CA GLY A 445 -0.15 16.82 -2.30
C GLY A 445 -1.15 17.60 -3.14
N PHE A 446 -2.17 16.91 -3.64
CA PHE A 446 -3.26 17.50 -4.41
C PHE A 446 -4.57 16.82 -4.06
N ALA A 447 -5.58 17.61 -3.70
CA ALA A 447 -6.90 17.11 -3.37
C ALA A 447 -7.99 18.05 -3.89
N TYR A 448 -9.17 17.49 -4.12
CA TYR A 448 -10.35 18.26 -4.54
C TYR A 448 -11.47 18.12 -3.51
N ASP A 449 -12.08 19.24 -3.16
CA ASP A 449 -13.21 19.34 -2.26
C ASP A 449 -14.48 19.64 -3.04
N SER A 450 -15.24 18.58 -3.29
CA SER A 450 -16.50 18.65 -4.02
C SER A 450 -17.55 19.53 -3.33
N ASN A 451 -17.49 19.70 -2.00
CA ASN A 451 -18.48 20.49 -1.26
C ASN A 451 -18.28 22.00 -1.44
N HIS A 452 -17.05 22.42 -1.71
CA HIS A 452 -16.69 23.83 -1.87
C HIS A 452 -16.18 24.16 -3.27
N ASN A 453 -16.19 23.19 -4.20
CA ASN A 453 -15.73 23.33 -5.58
C ASN A 453 -14.32 23.95 -5.67
N GLN A 454 -13.38 23.41 -4.90
CA GLN A 454 -12.02 23.94 -4.78
C GLN A 454 -10.97 22.83 -4.65
N PHE A 455 -9.74 23.17 -5.03
CA PHE A 455 -8.53 22.38 -4.86
C PHE A 455 -7.76 22.81 -3.61
N TYR A 456 -7.09 21.83 -3.02
CA TYR A 456 -5.99 22.02 -2.09
C TYR A 456 -4.68 21.55 -2.73
N ILE A 457 -3.65 22.39 -2.69
CA ILE A 457 -2.33 22.10 -3.25
C ILE A 457 -1.29 22.24 -2.14
N GLY A 458 -0.59 21.14 -1.84
CA GLY A 458 0.40 21.04 -0.76
C GLY A 458 1.84 21.16 -1.27
N PHE A 459 2.65 21.95 -0.58
CA PHE A 459 4.09 22.12 -0.80
C PHE A 459 4.79 22.22 0.55
N ASN A 460 5.70 21.31 0.89
CA ASN A 460 6.35 21.29 2.20
C ASN A 460 5.31 21.42 3.33
N ASP A 461 5.25 22.53 4.07
CA ASP A 461 4.22 22.82 5.09
C ASP A 461 3.25 23.96 4.72
N TYR A 462 3.10 24.21 3.42
CA TYR A 462 2.10 25.11 2.86
C TYR A 462 0.95 24.33 2.24
N ILE A 463 -0.27 24.83 2.42
CA ILE A 463 -1.45 24.40 1.66
C ILE A 463 -2.10 25.63 1.02
N PHE A 464 -2.28 25.60 -0.30
CA PHE A 464 -2.97 26.62 -1.08
C PHE A 464 -4.38 26.16 -1.40
N ARG A 465 -5.33 27.10 -1.36
CA ARG A 465 -6.72 26.91 -1.77
C ARG A 465 -6.97 27.63 -3.09
N VAL A 466 -7.58 26.93 -4.05
CA VAL A 466 -7.89 27.47 -5.37
C VAL A 466 -9.26 26.96 -5.79
N ALA A 467 -10.18 27.82 -6.24
CA ALA A 467 -11.44 27.35 -6.82
C ALA A 467 -11.20 26.54 -8.09
N ALA A 468 -12.16 25.69 -8.48
CA ALA A 468 -12.02 24.82 -9.66
C ALA A 468 -11.64 25.58 -10.95
N ASN A 469 -12.12 26.82 -11.10
CA ASN A 469 -11.81 27.68 -12.25
C ASN A 469 -10.42 28.36 -12.21
N GLY A 470 -9.56 28.01 -11.25
CA GLY A 470 -8.23 28.60 -11.07
C GLY A 470 -8.18 29.86 -10.19
N THR A 471 -9.30 30.34 -9.65
CA THR A 471 -9.30 31.53 -8.78
C THR A 471 -8.64 31.21 -7.44
N TYR A 472 -7.53 31.89 -7.12
CA TYR A 472 -6.87 31.75 -5.82
C TYR A 472 -7.79 32.19 -4.66
N LYS A 473 -7.81 31.40 -3.58
CA LYS A 473 -8.67 31.64 -2.40
C LYS A 473 -7.89 31.94 -1.12
N GLY A 474 -6.63 31.51 -1.02
CA GLY A 474 -5.82 31.72 0.17
C GLY A 474 -4.75 30.65 0.35
N SER A 475 -3.88 30.83 1.33
CA SER A 475 -2.86 29.85 1.70
C SER A 475 -2.68 29.77 3.21
N HIS A 476 -2.21 28.61 3.66
CA HIS A 476 -1.98 28.27 5.05
C HIS A 476 -0.54 27.79 5.20
N HIS A 477 0.22 28.42 6.11
CA HIS A 477 1.59 28.01 6.44
C HIS A 477 1.64 27.48 7.87
N PHE A 478 1.97 26.20 8.04
CA PHE A 478 1.83 25.52 9.33
C PHE A 478 3.10 25.51 10.19
N ASN A 479 4.25 25.93 9.63
CA ASN A 479 5.55 25.93 10.31
C ASN A 479 5.92 24.57 10.94
N THR A 480 5.45 23.46 10.36
CA THR A 480 5.74 22.12 10.88
C THR A 480 7.20 21.75 10.69
N ARG A 481 7.86 22.37 9.68
CA ARG A 481 9.17 22.00 9.15
C ARG A 481 9.23 20.55 8.62
N ARG A 482 8.09 19.91 8.48
CA ARG A 482 7.91 18.56 7.94
C ARG A 482 7.23 18.68 6.60
N GLU A 483 7.67 17.89 5.64
CA GLU A 483 7.06 17.80 4.32
C GLU A 483 5.67 17.17 4.44
N ILE A 484 4.72 17.73 3.70
CA ILE A 484 3.44 17.09 3.39
C ILE A 484 3.75 15.98 2.39
N GLU A 485 3.16 14.80 2.58
CA GLU A 485 3.34 13.63 1.68
C GLU A 485 2.00 13.18 1.10
N GLY A 486 1.07 14.13 0.93
CA GLY A 486 -0.23 13.87 0.33
C GLY A 486 -1.37 14.59 1.03
N LEU A 487 -2.42 14.82 0.26
CA LEU A 487 -3.67 15.43 0.69
C LEU A 487 -4.84 14.56 0.25
N SER A 488 -5.92 14.56 1.02
CA SER A 488 -7.18 13.96 0.61
C SER A 488 -8.35 14.66 1.27
N VAL A 489 -9.49 14.75 0.58
CA VAL A 489 -10.73 15.28 1.14
C VAL A 489 -11.76 14.17 1.20
N SER A 490 -12.44 14.05 2.35
CA SER A 490 -13.57 13.14 2.51
C SER A 490 -14.66 13.84 3.32
N GLY A 491 -15.83 14.04 2.69
CA GLY A 491 -16.89 14.87 3.27
C GLY A 491 -16.40 16.29 3.55
N SER A 492 -16.56 16.76 4.78
CA SER A 492 -16.13 18.10 5.22
C SER A 492 -14.75 18.10 5.91
N THR A 493 -13.91 17.09 5.65
CA THR A 493 -12.61 16.92 6.30
C THR A 493 -11.50 16.88 5.27
N LEU A 494 -10.49 17.74 5.47
CA LEU A 494 -9.20 17.66 4.80
C LEU A 494 -8.26 16.80 5.64
N TYR A 495 -7.62 15.85 4.99
CA TYR A 495 -6.59 14.98 5.53
C TYR A 495 -5.24 15.37 4.93
N THR A 496 -4.22 15.39 5.77
CA THR A 496 -2.85 15.77 5.39
C THR A 496 -1.87 14.79 6.01
N GLU A 497 -1.04 14.15 5.20
CA GLU A 497 0.01 13.26 5.68
C GLU A 497 1.32 14.02 5.86
N LEU A 498 2.04 13.77 6.94
CA LEU A 498 3.35 14.40 7.21
C LEU A 498 4.50 13.38 7.18
N ALA A 499 5.60 13.73 6.51
CA ALA A 499 6.84 12.97 6.41
C ALA A 499 7.61 12.85 7.74
N GLN A 500 8.66 12.02 7.76
CA GLN A 500 9.62 11.87 8.88
C GLN A 500 8.96 11.58 10.25
N ARG A 501 7.83 10.88 10.18
CA ARG A 501 7.06 10.13 11.18
C ARG A 501 5.64 10.08 10.64
N ALA A 502 5.33 9.09 9.82
CA ALA A 502 4.00 8.96 9.19
C ALA A 502 2.85 9.28 10.18
N GLU A 503 2.22 10.42 9.94
CA GLU A 503 1.23 11.06 10.80
C GLU A 503 0.16 11.66 9.92
N LEU A 504 -1.04 11.12 10.06
CA LEU A 504 -2.23 11.63 9.41
C LEU A 504 -2.81 12.74 10.27
N MET A 505 -2.92 13.93 9.68
CA MET A 505 -3.55 15.12 10.26
C MET A 505 -4.92 15.34 9.65
N THR A 506 -5.80 16.02 10.39
CA THR A 506 -7.14 16.40 9.93
C THR A 506 -7.49 17.83 10.32
N THR A 507 -8.30 18.47 9.47
CA THR A 507 -8.99 19.74 9.72
C THR A 507 -10.34 19.75 9.01
N SER A 508 -11.25 20.65 9.41
CA SER A 508 -12.44 20.91 8.61
C SER A 508 -12.08 21.67 7.34
N THR A 509 -12.86 21.47 6.27
CA THR A 509 -12.74 22.21 5.01
C THR A 509 -13.49 23.55 5.00
N LYS A 510 -14.25 23.84 6.06
CA LYS A 510 -14.97 25.11 6.24
C LYS A 510 -14.02 26.24 6.62
#